data_AF-A0A352X745-F1
#
_entry.id   AF-A0A352X745-F1
#
_cell.length_a   1.000
_cell.length_b   1.000
_cell.length_c   1.000
_cell.angle_alpha   90.00
_cell.angle_beta   90.00
_cell.angle_gamma   90.00
#
_symmetry.space_group_name_H-M   'P 1'
#
loop_
_entity.id
_entity.type
_entity.pdbx_description
1 polymer ?
#
loop_
_entity_poly.entity_id
_entity_poly.type
_entity_poly.pdbx_seq_one_letter_code
_entity_poly.pdbx_strand_id
1 'polypeptide(L)'
;MSAVAAGVIGCFATPVKAQEALGNQIVQFSVDTIVEFEFLQSHGSYQATLGIKNETTGEETVLFREIKPYDAFGNGQNQPSSRGQDNLGTRVDYVGTVAGGTVANRLTEFTFKANNKYVFYLESVSPSGQTRRSVLSTQRFAKFLGSLDGGISGDVKGNRISWEDGGQVEVGNDSDYDDFVIEAGGYLINVTCPF
;
A
#
# COMPACT_ATOMS: atom_id res chain seq x y z
N MET A 1 55.23 -7.05 41.29
CA MET A 1 54.33 -6.05 40.73
C MET A 1 53.79 -6.60 39.42
N SER A 2 52.55 -7.06 39.42
CA SER A 2 51.86 -7.60 38.24
C SER A 2 50.99 -6.51 37.63
N ALA A 3 50.96 -6.42 36.31
CA ALA A 3 49.91 -5.74 35.57
C ALA A 3 49.56 -6.60 34.35
N VAL A 4 48.41 -7.28 34.43
CA VAL A 4 47.79 -7.98 33.30
C VAL A 4 46.92 -6.96 32.59
N ALA A 5 47.29 -6.59 31.36
CA ALA A 5 46.45 -5.76 30.50
C ALA A 5 45.35 -6.63 29.89
N ALA A 6 44.13 -6.48 30.37
CA ALA A 6 42.95 -7.12 29.79
C ALA A 6 42.54 -6.37 28.51
N GLY A 7 42.66 -7.04 27.36
CA GLY A 7 42.17 -6.54 26.07
C GLY A 7 40.66 -6.71 25.97
N VAL A 8 39.93 -5.60 25.85
CA VAL A 8 38.49 -5.60 25.54
C VAL A 8 38.32 -5.90 24.06
N ILE A 9 37.86 -7.10 23.72
CA ILE A 9 37.38 -7.42 22.37
C ILE A 9 36.00 -6.79 22.23
N GLY A 10 35.96 -5.58 21.66
CA GLY A 10 34.72 -4.92 21.27
C GLY A 10 34.13 -5.63 20.05
N CYS A 11 33.07 -6.40 20.25
CA CYS A 11 32.20 -6.84 19.17
C CYS A 11 31.50 -5.61 18.59
N PHE A 12 32.05 -5.05 17.51
CA PHE A 12 31.31 -4.12 16.66
C PHE A 12 30.25 -4.93 15.90
N ALA A 13 29.10 -5.16 16.52
CA ALA A 13 27.89 -5.47 15.78
C ALA A 13 27.53 -4.21 15.00
N THR A 14 27.94 -4.13 13.74
CA THR A 14 27.37 -3.14 12.83
C THR A 14 25.86 -3.36 12.82
N PRO A 15 25.03 -2.33 13.05
CA PRO A 15 23.60 -2.48 12.81
C PRO A 15 23.46 -2.84 11.34
N VAL A 16 23.07 -4.09 11.08
CA VAL A 16 22.52 -4.46 9.78
C VAL A 16 21.33 -3.53 9.63
N LYS A 17 21.45 -2.51 8.78
CA LYS A 17 20.29 -1.82 8.22
C LYS A 17 19.58 -2.89 7.39
N ALA A 18 18.81 -3.74 8.06
CA ALA A 18 17.82 -4.56 7.40
C ALA A 18 16.99 -3.56 6.61
N GLN A 19 16.98 -3.75 5.30
CA GLN A 19 16.26 -2.92 4.38
C GLN A 19 14.78 -3.03 4.76
N GLU A 20 14.28 -2.15 5.64
CA GLU A 20 12.87 -2.01 6.02
C GLU A 20 12.10 -1.43 4.82
N ALA A 21 12.15 -2.17 3.71
CA ALA A 21 11.58 -1.75 2.45
C ALA A 21 10.15 -2.27 2.38
N LEU A 22 9.22 -1.42 2.79
CA LEU A 22 7.90 -1.49 2.18
C LEU A 22 8.06 -1.06 0.71
N GLY A 23 7.83 -1.98 -0.22
CA GLY A 23 8.14 -1.76 -1.63
C GLY A 23 7.49 -2.80 -2.55
N ASN A 24 7.82 -2.77 -3.83
CA ASN A 24 7.35 -3.75 -4.84
C ASN A 24 8.06 -5.12 -4.76
N GLN A 25 8.67 -5.40 -3.61
CA GLN A 25 9.36 -6.64 -3.29
C GLN A 25 8.67 -7.31 -2.11
N ILE A 26 9.24 -8.42 -1.64
CA ILE A 26 8.82 -9.02 -0.36
C ILE A 26 9.06 -8.01 0.77
N VAL A 27 8.00 -7.72 1.51
CA VAL A 27 8.03 -6.91 2.73
C VAL A 27 8.40 -7.83 3.89
N GLN A 28 9.42 -7.46 4.65
CA GLN A 28 9.88 -8.23 5.81
C GLN A 28 10.53 -7.30 6.83
N PHE A 29 10.16 -7.46 8.10
CA PHE A 29 10.74 -6.74 9.23
C PHE A 29 11.47 -7.70 10.17
N SER A 30 12.53 -7.24 10.83
CA SER A 30 13.29 -8.03 11.81
C SER A 30 12.62 -8.08 13.18
N VAL A 31 11.65 -7.20 13.44
CA VAL A 31 10.86 -7.12 14.67
C VAL A 31 9.38 -6.96 14.33
N ASP A 32 8.50 -7.25 15.29
CA ASP A 32 7.07 -6.99 15.13
C ASP A 32 6.86 -5.51 14.86
N THR A 33 6.22 -5.19 13.73
CA THR A 33 6.09 -3.81 13.24
C THR A 33 4.62 -3.53 12.92
N ILE A 34 4.06 -2.48 13.52
CA ILE A 34 2.70 -2.02 13.23
C ILE A 34 2.81 -0.90 12.21
N VAL A 35 2.04 -0.99 11.14
CA VAL A 35 1.93 0.05 10.11
C VAL A 35 0.48 0.46 9.99
N GLU A 36 0.24 1.76 10.08
CA GLU A 36 -1.04 2.38 9.74
C GLU A 36 -1.10 2.61 8.22
N PHE A 37 -2.28 2.37 7.65
CA PHE A 37 -2.57 2.61 6.26
C PHE A 37 -3.76 3.55 6.13
N GLU A 38 -3.67 4.48 5.19
CA GLU A 38 -4.72 5.43 4.83
C GLU A 38 -5.14 5.20 3.39
N PHE A 39 -6.43 4.97 3.16
CA PHE A 39 -7.01 5.05 1.83
C PHE A 39 -7.09 6.50 1.39
N LEU A 40 -6.48 6.81 0.23
CA LEU A 40 -6.56 8.14 -0.35
C LEU A 40 -7.75 8.25 -1.30
N GLN A 41 -7.72 7.47 -2.37
CA GLN A 41 -8.67 7.53 -3.47
C GLN A 41 -8.49 6.29 -4.37
N SER A 42 -9.50 5.96 -5.15
CA SER A 42 -9.42 4.99 -6.25
C SER A 42 -9.96 5.63 -7.53
N HIS A 43 -9.41 5.21 -8.67
CA HIS A 43 -9.90 5.55 -9.99
C HIS A 43 -10.26 4.34 -10.85
N GLY A 44 -10.30 3.15 -10.24
CA GLY A 44 -10.64 1.91 -10.92
C GLY A 44 -12.12 1.83 -11.31
N SER A 45 -12.36 1.27 -12.50
CA SER A 45 -13.72 0.91 -12.94
C SER A 45 -14.27 -0.35 -12.27
N TYR A 46 -13.39 -1.18 -11.73
CA TYR A 46 -13.69 -2.44 -11.04
C TYR A 46 -13.71 -2.24 -9.53
N GLN A 47 -14.48 -3.07 -8.84
CA GLN A 47 -14.48 -3.08 -7.40
C GLN A 47 -13.23 -3.79 -6.90
N ALA A 48 -12.42 -3.09 -6.12
CA ALA A 48 -11.16 -3.57 -5.61
C ALA A 48 -11.19 -3.98 -4.13
N THR A 49 -10.40 -4.99 -3.79
CA THR A 49 -10.03 -5.37 -2.42
C THR A 49 -8.51 -5.38 -2.32
N LEU A 50 -7.97 -4.49 -1.49
CA LEU A 50 -6.55 -4.44 -1.20
C LEU A 50 -6.27 -5.15 0.13
N GLY A 51 -5.26 -6.01 0.14
CA GLY A 51 -4.85 -6.70 1.34
C GLY A 51 -3.37 -7.07 1.39
N ILE A 52 -3.00 -7.70 2.49
CA ILE A 52 -1.67 -8.25 2.75
C ILE A 52 -1.77 -9.76 2.80
N LYS A 53 -0.85 -10.43 2.12
CA LYS A 53 -0.66 -11.88 2.19
C LYS A 53 0.65 -12.17 2.90
N ASN A 54 0.58 -13.01 3.92
CA ASN A 54 1.74 -13.62 4.54
C ASN A 54 2.19 -14.80 3.68
N GLU A 55 3.28 -14.65 2.94
CA GLU A 55 3.85 -15.69 2.08
C GLU A 55 4.50 -16.84 2.88
N THR A 56 4.78 -16.64 4.18
CA THR A 56 5.26 -17.71 5.05
C THR A 56 4.13 -18.66 5.47
N THR A 57 2.96 -18.13 5.83
CA THR A 57 1.83 -18.92 6.36
C THR A 57 0.72 -19.18 5.34
N GLY A 58 0.64 -18.38 4.28
CA GLY A 58 -0.46 -18.36 3.32
C GLY A 58 -1.69 -17.56 3.76
N GLU A 59 -1.66 -16.92 4.94
CA GLU A 59 -2.77 -16.15 5.47
C GLU A 59 -2.94 -14.82 4.72
N GLU A 60 -4.18 -14.43 4.44
CA GLU A 60 -4.54 -13.16 3.81
C GLU A 60 -5.35 -12.30 4.79
N THR A 61 -5.02 -11.01 4.85
CA THR A 61 -5.73 -10.02 5.65
C THR A 61 -6.14 -8.86 4.75
N VAL A 62 -7.43 -8.56 4.72
CA VAL A 62 -7.97 -7.42 3.97
C VAL A 62 -7.68 -6.13 4.72
N LEU A 63 -7.09 -5.15 4.04
CA LEU A 63 -6.89 -3.80 4.56
C LEU A 63 -8.08 -2.91 4.21
N PHE A 64 -8.41 -2.88 2.91
CA PHE A 64 -9.49 -2.08 2.37
C PHE A 64 -10.29 -2.90 1.37
N ARG A 65 -11.60 -2.69 1.38
CA ARG A 65 -12.52 -3.27 0.41
C ARG A 65 -13.48 -2.19 -0.02
N GLU A 66 -13.54 -1.99 -1.32
CA GLU A 66 -14.60 -1.19 -1.91
C GLU A 66 -15.93 -1.94 -1.76
N ILE A 67 -17.01 -1.23 -1.46
CA ILE A 67 -18.37 -1.79 -1.39
C ILE A 67 -19.16 -1.55 -2.69
N LYS A 68 -18.62 -0.73 -3.58
CA LYS A 68 -19.06 -0.43 -4.95
C LYS A 68 -17.82 0.04 -5.74
N PRO A 69 -17.78 -0.07 -7.07
CA PRO A 69 -16.57 0.26 -7.84
C PRO A 69 -16.20 1.75 -7.78
N TYR A 70 -17.17 2.66 -7.83
CA TYR A 70 -16.91 4.10 -7.78
C TYR A 70 -18.12 4.88 -7.25
N ASP A 71 -17.92 6.15 -6.94
CA ASP A 71 -18.98 7.06 -6.57
C ASP A 71 -19.82 7.45 -7.77
N ALA A 72 -21.13 7.23 -7.69
CA ALA A 72 -22.07 7.67 -8.73
C ALA A 72 -22.14 9.22 -8.74
N PHE A 73 -21.25 9.86 -9.49
CA PHE A 73 -21.46 11.23 -9.92
C PHE A 73 -22.56 11.18 -10.98
N GLY A 74 -23.76 11.66 -10.61
CA GLY A 74 -24.98 11.44 -11.35
C GLY A 74 -24.88 11.65 -12.87
N ASN A 75 -25.65 10.84 -13.59
CA ASN A 75 -26.03 10.94 -15.00
C ASN A 75 -24.89 10.83 -16.03
N GLY A 76 -24.41 9.60 -16.27
CA GLY A 76 -23.90 9.18 -17.58
C GLY A 76 -22.83 10.09 -18.18
N GLN A 77 -22.03 10.75 -17.36
CA GLN A 77 -20.87 11.46 -17.86
C GLN A 77 -19.94 10.39 -18.41
N ASN A 78 -19.75 10.42 -19.73
CA ASN A 78 -18.59 9.77 -20.35
C ASN A 78 -17.38 10.33 -19.60
N GLN A 79 -16.85 9.58 -18.64
CA GLN A 79 -15.56 9.85 -18.04
C GLN A 79 -14.58 9.36 -19.10
N PRO A 80 -13.91 10.27 -19.84
CA PRO A 80 -12.84 9.83 -20.72
C PRO A 80 -11.78 9.19 -19.80
N SER A 81 -11.42 7.93 -20.04
CA SER A 81 -10.25 7.36 -19.39
C SER A 81 -9.04 8.18 -19.79
N SER A 82 -8.27 8.62 -18.80
CA SER A 82 -7.09 9.47 -19.01
C SER A 82 -5.88 8.58 -19.25
N ARG A 83 -5.98 7.67 -20.22
CA ARG A 83 -5.06 6.55 -20.42
C ARG A 83 -3.59 6.89 -20.09
N GLY A 84 -3.10 6.36 -18.98
CA GLY A 84 -1.69 6.46 -18.58
C GLY A 84 -1.36 7.75 -17.84
N GLN A 85 -2.37 8.45 -17.32
CA GLN A 85 -2.22 9.64 -16.50
C GLN A 85 -2.82 9.39 -15.12
N ASP A 86 -1.99 9.48 -14.08
CA ASP A 86 -2.47 9.43 -12.69
C ASP A 86 -3.31 10.71 -12.40
N ASN A 87 -4.60 10.53 -12.09
CA ASN A 87 -5.62 11.57 -11.88
C ASN A 87 -5.96 11.82 -10.41
N LEU A 88 -5.10 11.35 -9.50
CA LEU A 88 -5.25 11.49 -8.05
C LEU A 88 -5.58 12.95 -7.65
N GLY A 89 -6.61 13.12 -6.83
CA GLY A 89 -7.07 14.43 -6.37
C GLY A 89 -7.92 15.21 -7.38
N THR A 90 -8.18 14.66 -8.57
CA THR A 90 -9.09 15.23 -9.55
C THR A 90 -10.46 14.53 -9.54
N ARG A 91 -11.40 15.02 -10.35
CA ARG A 91 -12.69 14.38 -10.64
C ARG A 91 -12.74 13.74 -12.02
N VAL A 92 -11.57 13.57 -12.64
CA VAL A 92 -11.43 12.87 -13.91
C VAL A 92 -11.31 11.38 -13.62
N ASP A 93 -11.76 10.55 -14.56
CA ASP A 93 -11.90 9.10 -14.41
C ASP A 93 -13.00 8.66 -13.44
N TYR A 94 -13.19 7.35 -13.27
CA TYR A 94 -13.93 6.79 -12.15
C TYR A 94 -13.31 7.33 -10.86
N VAL A 95 -14.12 7.64 -9.86
CA VAL A 95 -13.61 8.22 -8.62
C VAL A 95 -14.28 7.50 -7.46
N GLY A 96 -13.47 6.86 -6.64
CA GLY A 96 -13.88 6.25 -5.40
C GLY A 96 -13.35 7.01 -4.19
N THR A 97 -14.25 7.37 -3.29
CA THR A 97 -13.92 8.07 -2.04
C THR A 97 -14.56 7.41 -0.84
N VAL A 98 -14.03 7.68 0.36
CA VAL A 98 -14.69 7.28 1.62
C VAL A 98 -15.99 8.07 1.82
N ALA A 99 -15.97 9.38 1.54
CA ALA A 99 -17.12 10.26 1.77
C ALA A 99 -18.31 9.98 0.83
N GLY A 100 -18.05 9.49 -0.38
CA GLY A 100 -19.09 8.99 -1.29
C GLY A 100 -19.51 7.55 -1.01
N GLY A 101 -18.81 6.84 -0.12
CA GLY A 101 -19.13 5.49 0.31
C GLY A 101 -18.60 4.39 -0.62
N THR A 102 -17.53 4.63 -1.38
CA THR A 102 -16.84 3.56 -2.13
C THR A 102 -16.14 2.62 -1.17
N VAL A 103 -15.44 3.13 -0.15
CA VAL A 103 -14.79 2.33 0.90
C VAL A 103 -15.41 2.67 2.24
N ALA A 104 -15.59 1.67 3.11
CA ALA A 104 -16.23 1.85 4.41
C ALA A 104 -15.33 2.55 5.46
N ASN A 105 -14.02 2.37 5.38
CA ASN A 105 -13.05 2.92 6.33
C ASN A 105 -11.91 3.62 5.60
N ARG A 106 -11.46 4.75 6.17
CA ARG A 106 -10.29 5.49 5.65
C ARG A 106 -8.97 4.96 6.19
N LEU A 107 -8.96 4.49 7.44
CA LEU A 107 -7.75 4.08 8.15
C LEU A 107 -7.86 2.62 8.57
N THR A 108 -6.74 1.91 8.53
CA THR A 108 -6.60 0.55 9.05
C THR A 108 -5.16 0.33 9.51
N GLU A 109 -4.93 -0.63 10.39
CA GLU A 109 -3.59 -0.99 10.88
C GLU A 109 -3.33 -2.47 10.63
N PHE A 110 -2.07 -2.81 10.37
CA PHE A 110 -1.62 -4.20 10.31
C PHE A 110 -0.32 -4.41 11.06
N THR A 111 -0.25 -5.51 11.81
CA THR A 111 0.98 -5.94 12.49
C THR A 111 1.73 -6.94 11.64
N PHE A 112 2.84 -6.51 11.05
CA PHE A 112 3.81 -7.42 10.44
C PHE A 112 4.60 -8.14 11.54
N LYS A 113 4.35 -9.45 11.69
CA LYS A 113 5.15 -10.30 12.58
C LYS A 113 6.58 -10.44 12.08
N ALA A 114 7.53 -10.32 12.99
CA ALA A 114 8.96 -10.42 12.70
C ALA A 114 9.29 -11.65 11.85
N ASN A 115 10.24 -11.51 10.92
CA ASN A 115 10.82 -12.59 10.11
C ASN A 115 9.85 -13.36 9.21
N ASN A 116 8.64 -12.85 9.01
CA ASN A 116 7.71 -13.35 8.00
C ASN A 116 7.84 -12.55 6.70
N LYS A 117 7.54 -13.19 5.59
CA LYS A 117 7.54 -12.59 4.26
C LYS A 117 6.12 -12.18 3.92
N TYR A 118 5.93 -10.92 3.53
CA TYR A 118 4.63 -10.40 3.16
C TYR A 118 4.66 -9.80 1.76
N VAL A 119 3.51 -9.84 1.09
CA VAL A 119 3.26 -9.10 -0.14
C VAL A 119 1.90 -8.43 -0.04
N PHE A 120 1.73 -7.30 -0.71
CA PHE A 120 0.39 -6.79 -0.96
C PHE A 120 -0.22 -7.47 -2.17
N TYR A 121 -1.54 -7.62 -2.14
CA TYR A 121 -2.35 -8.04 -3.26
C TYR A 121 -3.49 -7.06 -3.49
N LEU A 122 -3.86 -6.90 -4.77
CA LEU A 122 -5.08 -6.24 -5.19
C LEU A 122 -5.95 -7.26 -5.92
N GLU A 123 -7.17 -7.46 -5.43
CA GLU A 123 -8.19 -8.25 -6.10
C GLU A 123 -9.25 -7.32 -6.70
N SER A 124 -9.44 -7.38 -8.01
CA SER A 124 -10.44 -6.60 -8.73
C SER A 124 -11.55 -7.48 -9.29
N VAL A 125 -12.78 -6.99 -9.18
CA VAL A 125 -13.99 -7.67 -9.63
C VAL A 125 -14.81 -6.73 -10.51
N SER A 126 -15.17 -7.17 -11.71
CA SER A 126 -16.01 -6.37 -12.61
C SER A 126 -17.39 -6.13 -11.99
N PRO A 127 -18.12 -5.07 -12.39
CA PRO A 127 -19.48 -4.82 -11.89
C PRO A 127 -20.45 -5.99 -12.13
N SER A 128 -20.22 -6.79 -13.19
CA SER A 128 -20.99 -8.01 -13.48
C SER A 128 -20.57 -9.23 -12.65
N GLY A 129 -19.45 -9.16 -11.93
CA GLY A 129 -18.83 -10.29 -11.21
C GLY A 129 -18.17 -11.33 -12.11
N GLN A 130 -18.24 -11.19 -13.44
CA GLN A 130 -17.72 -12.18 -14.39
C GLN A 130 -16.20 -12.18 -14.48
N THR A 131 -15.58 -11.02 -14.30
CA THR A 131 -14.12 -10.90 -14.27
C THR A 131 -13.68 -10.76 -12.83
N ARG A 132 -12.77 -11.64 -12.41
CA ARG A 132 -12.07 -11.57 -11.14
C ARG A 132 -10.59 -11.73 -11.41
N ARG A 133 -9.78 -10.79 -10.94
CA ARG A 133 -8.33 -10.79 -11.12
C ARG A 133 -7.68 -10.52 -9.78
N SER A 134 -6.56 -11.20 -9.50
CA SER A 134 -5.71 -10.89 -8.36
C SER A 134 -4.28 -10.66 -8.85
N VAL A 135 -3.68 -9.55 -8.43
CA VAL A 135 -2.32 -9.16 -8.75
C VAL A 135 -1.53 -8.91 -7.48
N LEU A 136 -0.22 -9.19 -7.54
CA LEU A 136 0.69 -8.97 -6.43
C LEU A 136 1.56 -7.74 -6.66
N SER A 137 1.93 -7.07 -5.58
CA SER A 137 2.90 -5.96 -5.58
C SER A 137 4.24 -6.33 -6.24
N THR A 138 4.61 -7.61 -6.23
CA THR A 138 5.83 -8.15 -6.88
C THR A 138 5.72 -8.31 -8.39
N GLN A 139 4.54 -8.13 -8.99
CA GLN A 139 4.26 -8.33 -10.41
C GLN A 139 4.21 -7.03 -11.23
N ARG A 140 4.74 -5.91 -10.69
CA ARG A 140 4.77 -4.58 -11.31
C ARG A 140 3.41 -3.89 -11.50
N PHE A 141 2.36 -4.38 -10.83
CA PHE A 141 1.05 -3.73 -10.75
C PHE A 141 0.95 -2.69 -9.63
N ALA A 142 2.03 -2.47 -8.88
CA ALA A 142 2.11 -1.46 -7.85
C ALA A 142 3.37 -0.59 -8.00
N LYS A 143 3.21 0.71 -7.81
CA LYS A 143 4.28 1.71 -7.65
C LYS A 143 4.34 2.11 -6.18
N PHE A 144 5.55 2.30 -5.69
CA PHE A 144 5.84 2.73 -4.32
C PHE A 144 6.65 4.02 -4.39
N LEU A 145 6.22 5.03 -3.63
CA LEU A 145 6.88 6.34 -3.58
C LEU A 145 7.01 6.80 -2.13
N GLY A 146 8.23 7.08 -1.70
CA GLY A 146 8.54 7.47 -0.32
C GLY A 146 9.08 6.31 0.52
N SER A 147 9.02 6.46 1.85
CA SER A 147 9.44 5.46 2.83
C SER A 147 8.64 5.63 4.12
N LEU A 148 8.50 4.56 4.90
CA LEU A 148 7.71 4.58 6.14
C LEU A 148 8.13 5.66 7.14
N ASP A 149 9.45 5.89 7.22
CA ASP A 149 10.11 6.85 8.09
C ASP A 149 10.37 8.21 7.43
N GLY A 150 9.97 8.38 6.16
CA GLY A 150 10.24 9.57 5.36
C GLY A 150 9.46 10.82 5.78
N GLY A 151 8.48 10.68 6.67
CA GLY A 151 7.61 11.78 7.09
C GLY A 151 6.73 12.27 5.94
N ILE A 152 6.72 13.57 5.67
CA ILE A 152 5.95 14.18 4.58
C ILE A 152 6.92 14.74 3.53
N SER A 153 6.78 14.33 2.28
CA SER A 153 7.55 14.82 1.14
C SER A 153 6.62 15.22 0.00
N GLY A 154 6.45 16.52 -0.22
CA GLY A 154 5.44 17.03 -1.14
C GLY A 154 4.03 16.73 -0.63
N ASP A 155 3.23 16.04 -1.43
CA ASP A 155 1.88 15.57 -1.08
C ASP A 155 1.86 14.13 -0.53
N VAL A 156 3.00 13.43 -0.54
CA VAL A 156 3.13 12.05 -0.05
C VAL A 156 3.44 12.03 1.44
N LYS A 157 2.67 11.24 2.20
CA LYS A 157 2.96 10.93 3.62
C LYS A 157 3.41 9.48 3.76
N GLY A 158 4.58 9.28 4.35
CA GLY A 158 5.20 7.97 4.49
C GLY A 158 5.52 7.36 3.12
N ASN A 159 4.91 6.22 2.82
CA ASN A 159 5.07 5.49 1.58
C ASN A 159 3.74 5.35 0.84
N ARG A 160 3.59 6.03 -0.30
CA ARG A 160 2.41 5.91 -1.16
C ARG A 160 2.51 4.64 -1.99
N ILE A 161 1.44 3.85 -1.98
CA ILE A 161 1.28 2.63 -2.77
C ILE A 161 0.14 2.85 -3.75
N SER A 162 0.50 2.86 -5.02
CA SER A 162 -0.33 3.23 -6.16
C SER A 162 -0.49 1.99 -7.04
N TRP A 163 -1.72 1.59 -7.33
CA TRP A 163 -2.02 0.34 -8.04
C TRP A 163 -2.62 0.56 -9.42
N GLU A 164 -2.34 -0.41 -10.28
CA GLU A 164 -2.90 -0.60 -11.61
C GLU A 164 -3.52 -2.01 -11.65
N ASP A 165 -4.79 -2.11 -12.03
CA ASP A 165 -5.56 -3.35 -11.95
C ASP A 165 -5.87 -4.00 -13.31
N GLY A 166 -5.49 -3.33 -14.40
CA GLY A 166 -5.64 -3.71 -15.80
C GLY A 166 -6.74 -2.97 -16.53
N GLY A 167 -7.55 -2.17 -15.84
CA GLY A 167 -8.73 -1.50 -16.37
C GLY A 167 -9.83 -2.47 -16.80
N GLN A 168 -10.88 -1.94 -17.47
CA GLN A 168 -11.90 -2.77 -18.12
C GLN A 168 -11.26 -3.62 -19.22
N VAL A 169 -11.44 -4.95 -19.16
CA VAL A 169 -10.97 -5.90 -20.19
C VAL A 169 -11.37 -5.48 -21.62
N GLU A 170 -12.48 -4.74 -21.77
CA GLU A 170 -13.01 -4.25 -23.05
C GLU A 170 -12.32 -2.97 -23.59
N VAL A 171 -11.73 -2.14 -22.71
CA VAL A 171 -11.12 -0.86 -23.07
C VAL A 171 -9.58 -0.98 -23.13
N GLY A 172 -9.04 -2.04 -22.52
CA GLY A 172 -7.61 -2.33 -22.45
C GLY A 172 -6.93 -1.54 -21.32
N ASN A 173 -5.81 -2.08 -20.83
CA ASN A 173 -5.05 -1.45 -19.74
C ASN A 173 -4.63 -0.01 -20.10
N ASP A 174 -4.93 0.90 -19.18
CA ASP A 174 -4.67 2.31 -19.25
C ASP A 174 -3.26 2.68 -18.79
N SER A 175 -2.59 1.84 -17.99
CA SER A 175 -1.21 2.02 -17.52
C SER A 175 -1.01 3.21 -16.57
N ASP A 176 -2.08 3.73 -15.97
CA ASP A 176 -2.06 4.64 -14.82
C ASP A 176 -2.08 3.81 -13.51
N TYR A 177 -1.56 4.38 -12.44
CA TYR A 177 -1.39 3.68 -11.16
C TYR A 177 -2.25 4.35 -10.07
N ASP A 178 -3.43 4.81 -10.44
CA ASP A 178 -4.40 5.44 -9.55
C ASP A 178 -5.70 4.63 -9.37
N ASP A 179 -5.78 3.42 -9.93
CA ASP A 179 -6.92 2.51 -9.75
C ASP A 179 -7.23 2.27 -8.26
N PHE A 180 -6.18 2.19 -7.44
CA PHE A 180 -6.30 2.17 -6.00
C PHE A 180 -5.07 2.78 -5.34
N VAL A 181 -5.24 3.81 -4.52
CA VAL A 181 -4.12 4.52 -3.89
C VAL A 181 -4.27 4.56 -2.38
N ILE A 182 -3.21 4.12 -1.69
CA ILE A 182 -3.09 4.20 -0.25
C ILE A 182 -1.78 4.87 0.17
N GLU A 183 -1.72 5.35 1.40
CA GLU A 183 -0.50 5.74 2.09
C GLU A 183 -0.23 4.79 3.25
N ALA A 184 1.03 4.43 3.46
CA ALA A 184 1.49 3.61 4.55
C ALA A 184 2.45 4.39 5.45
N GLY A 185 2.20 4.40 6.75
CA GLY A 185 3.00 5.13 7.73
C GLY A 185 2.85 6.64 7.65
N GLY A 186 3.92 7.39 7.91
CA GLY A 186 3.91 8.86 7.90
C GLY A 186 3.39 9.51 9.19
N TYR A 187 2.71 8.77 10.07
CA TYR A 187 2.47 9.19 11.45
C TYR A 187 3.68 8.82 12.33
N LEU A 188 4.55 9.80 12.58
CA LEU A 188 5.54 9.71 13.65
C LEU A 188 4.76 9.70 14.98
N ILE A 189 4.53 8.51 15.55
CA ILE A 189 4.15 8.45 16.97
C ILE A 189 5.35 9.03 17.71
N ASN A 190 5.19 10.23 18.26
CA ASN A 190 6.21 10.87 19.08
C ASN A 190 6.21 10.15 20.43
N VAL A 191 6.80 8.95 20.47
CA VAL A 191 6.97 8.22 21.72
C VAL A 191 8.10 8.90 22.46
N THR A 192 7.76 9.73 23.45
CA THR A 192 8.75 10.27 24.38
C THR A 192 9.41 9.07 25.07
N CYS A 193 10.64 8.73 24.70
CA CYS A 193 11.40 7.72 25.43
C CYS A 193 11.59 8.21 26.87
N PRO A 194 11.18 7.44 27.90
CA PRO A 194 11.55 7.77 29.26
C PRO A 194 13.08 7.64 29.39
N PHE A 195 13.71 8.72 29.84
CA PHE A 195 15.13 8.78 30.19
C PHE A 195 15.44 7.96 31.44
#